data_AF-A0A2K5MGL8-F1
#
_entry.id   AF-A0A2K5MGL8-F1
#
_cell.length_a   1.000
_cell.length_b   1.000
_cell.length_c   1.000
_cell.angle_alpha   90.00
_cell.angle_beta   90.00
_cell.angle_gamma   90.00
#
_symmetry.space_group_name_H-M   'P 1'
#
loop_
_entity.id
_entity.type
_entity.pdbx_description
1 polymer ?
#
loop_
_entity_poly.entity_id
_entity_poly.type
_entity_poly.pdbx_seq_one_letter_code
_entity_poly.pdbx_strand_id
1 'polypeptide(L)'
;MTAAGVGPVRVALVLFLAFCSRPAVGQNCSGPCRCPAEQAPRCPAGVSLVLDGCGCCRVCAKQLGELCTERDPCDPHKGLFCDFGSPANRKIGVCTAKDGAPCIFGGTVYRSGESFQSSCKYQCTCLDGAVGCMPLCSMDVRLPSPDCPFPRRVKLPGKCCEEWVCDEPKDQTVVGPALAAYRLEDTFGPDPTMIRANCLVQTTEWSACSKTCGMGISTRVTNDNASCRLEKQSRLCMVRPCEADLEENIKKGKKCIRTPKISKPIKFELSGCTSVKTYRAKFCGVCTDGRCCTPHRTTTLPVEFKCPDGEVMKKNMMFIKTCACHYNCPGDNDIFESLYYRKMYGDMA
;
A
#
# COMPACT_ATOMS: atom_id res chain seq x y z
N MET A 1 -73.84 7.47 -47.60
CA MET A 1 -73.43 8.69 -46.90
C MET A 1 -74.35 8.91 -45.73
N THR A 2 -73.93 8.61 -44.50
CA THR A 2 -74.51 9.15 -43.27
C THR A 2 -73.50 8.91 -42.15
N ALA A 3 -72.94 10.01 -41.64
CA ALA A 3 -72.09 10.05 -40.46
C ALA A 3 -72.98 10.05 -39.21
N ALA A 4 -72.61 9.29 -38.19
CA ALA A 4 -73.15 9.44 -36.83
C ALA A 4 -72.01 9.86 -35.90
N GLY A 5 -72.09 11.10 -35.45
CA GLY A 5 -71.10 11.76 -34.61
C GLY A 5 -71.02 11.21 -33.20
N VAL A 6 -69.80 11.14 -32.68
CA VAL A 6 -69.51 10.91 -31.26
C VAL A 6 -69.42 12.28 -30.58
N GLY A 7 -70.30 12.51 -29.60
CA GLY A 7 -70.47 13.82 -28.95
C GLY A 7 -69.29 14.29 -28.09
N PRO A 8 -69.19 15.61 -27.84
CA PRO A 8 -68.00 16.28 -27.28
C PRO A 8 -67.79 16.01 -25.78
N VAL A 9 -68.72 15.34 -25.10
CA VAL A 9 -68.71 15.21 -23.63
C VAL A 9 -67.79 14.10 -23.14
N ARG A 10 -67.56 13.02 -23.92
CA ARG A 10 -66.67 11.92 -23.52
C ARG A 10 -65.18 12.23 -23.71
N VAL A 11 -64.84 13.14 -24.63
CA VAL A 11 -63.45 13.57 -24.87
C VAL A 11 -62.95 14.47 -23.73
N ALA A 12 -63.84 15.30 -23.15
CA ALA A 12 -63.51 16.18 -22.04
C ALA A 12 -63.16 15.43 -20.74
N LEU A 13 -63.83 14.29 -20.45
CA LEU A 13 -63.60 13.55 -19.21
C LEU A 13 -62.29 12.76 -19.21
N VAL A 14 -61.86 12.26 -20.38
CA VAL A 14 -60.57 11.56 -20.54
C VAL A 14 -59.40 12.55 -20.49
N LEU A 15 -59.58 13.77 -21.01
CA LEU A 15 -58.58 14.84 -20.92
C LEU A 15 -58.44 15.41 -19.49
N PHE A 16 -59.50 15.41 -18.68
CA PHE A 16 -59.39 15.85 -17.28
C PHE A 16 -58.70 14.82 -16.36
N LEU A 17 -58.87 13.51 -16.59
CA LEU A 17 -58.19 12.48 -15.81
C LEU A 17 -56.71 12.29 -16.18
N ALA A 18 -56.32 12.67 -17.41
CA ALA A 18 -54.91 12.68 -17.83
C ALA A 18 -54.10 13.85 -17.25
N PHE A 19 -54.75 14.89 -16.70
CA PHE A 19 -54.08 16.06 -16.12
C PHE A 19 -53.79 15.95 -14.62
N CYS A 20 -54.28 14.91 -13.94
CA CYS A 20 -54.07 14.74 -12.49
C CYS A 20 -52.97 13.74 -12.09
N SER A 21 -52.32 13.07 -13.04
CA SER A 21 -51.15 12.23 -12.77
C SER A 21 -49.86 12.97 -13.14
N ARG A 22 -49.60 14.11 -12.49
CA ARG A 22 -48.23 14.60 -12.36
C ARG A 22 -47.60 13.83 -11.21
N PRO A 23 -46.57 12.99 -11.41
CA PRO A 23 -45.75 12.59 -10.29
C PRO A 23 -45.22 13.88 -9.68
N ALA A 24 -45.55 14.12 -8.41
CA ALA A 24 -44.86 15.13 -7.61
C ALA A 24 -43.42 14.64 -7.42
N VAL A 25 -42.58 14.84 -8.43
CA VAL A 25 -41.14 14.82 -8.28
C VAL A 25 -40.82 15.95 -7.32
N GLY A 26 -40.14 15.63 -6.22
CA GLY A 26 -39.73 16.59 -5.21
C GLY A 26 -39.16 17.84 -5.87
N GLN A 27 -39.81 18.97 -5.63
CA GLN A 27 -39.33 20.27 -6.05
C GLN A 27 -38.02 20.56 -5.31
N ASN A 28 -36.88 20.58 -6.01
CA ASN A 28 -35.80 21.50 -5.59
C ASN A 28 -34.65 21.76 -6.58
N CYS A 29 -34.57 21.08 -7.72
CA CYS A 29 -33.57 21.34 -8.76
C CYS A 29 -34.25 21.53 -10.13
N SER A 30 -34.85 22.70 -10.37
CA SER A 30 -35.64 22.98 -11.59
C SER A 30 -35.35 24.36 -12.21
N GLY A 31 -34.09 24.78 -12.18
CA GLY A 31 -33.66 26.06 -12.77
C GLY A 31 -32.23 26.00 -13.34
N PRO A 32 -31.82 26.96 -14.18
CA PRO A 32 -30.47 27.02 -14.74
C PRO A 32 -29.41 27.20 -13.63
N CYS A 33 -28.30 26.49 -13.80
CA CYS A 33 -27.15 26.51 -12.90
C CYS A 33 -26.60 27.93 -12.70
N ARG A 34 -26.61 28.42 -11.46
CA ARG A 34 -26.02 29.71 -11.07
C ARG A 34 -24.87 29.47 -10.10
N CYS A 35 -23.69 29.18 -10.65
CA CYS A 35 -22.48 28.98 -9.88
C CYS A 35 -21.67 30.29 -9.80
N PRO A 36 -20.93 30.53 -8.70
CA PRO A 36 -20.00 31.64 -8.61
C PRO A 36 -19.01 31.60 -9.78
N ALA A 37 -18.96 32.67 -10.57
CA ALA A 37 -18.40 32.64 -11.93
C ALA A 37 -16.87 32.64 -12.04
N GLU A 38 -16.11 32.77 -10.94
CA GLU A 38 -14.69 33.14 -11.06
C GLU A 38 -13.64 32.10 -10.66
N GLN A 39 -13.97 31.02 -9.92
CA GLN A 39 -13.07 29.87 -9.76
C GLN A 39 -13.76 28.80 -8.92
N ALA A 40 -13.46 27.52 -9.18
CA ALA A 40 -13.85 26.44 -8.28
C ALA A 40 -13.28 26.71 -6.88
N PRO A 41 -14.06 26.52 -5.80
CA PRO A 41 -13.61 26.85 -4.47
C PRO A 41 -12.34 26.05 -4.11
N ARG A 42 -11.38 26.71 -3.45
CA ARG A 42 -10.22 26.03 -2.89
C ARG A 42 -10.61 25.39 -1.57
N CYS A 43 -10.70 24.07 -1.56
CA CYS A 43 -11.01 23.32 -0.35
C CYS A 43 -9.77 23.14 0.53
N PRO A 44 -9.94 23.05 1.87
CA PRO A 44 -8.86 22.71 2.78
C PRO A 44 -8.18 21.38 2.42
N ALA A 45 -6.95 21.19 2.89
CA ALA A 45 -6.21 19.95 2.66
C ALA A 45 -7.00 18.75 3.24
N GLY A 46 -7.22 17.73 2.40
CA GLY A 46 -7.97 16.55 2.77
C GLY A 46 -9.49 16.70 2.67
N VAL A 47 -10.03 17.78 2.10
CA VAL A 47 -11.47 17.95 1.80
C VAL A 47 -11.69 17.82 0.29
N SER A 48 -12.58 16.93 -0.13
CA SER A 48 -12.86 16.73 -1.56
C SER A 48 -13.64 17.90 -2.17
N LEU A 49 -13.31 18.23 -3.42
CA LEU A 49 -14.10 19.14 -4.25
C LEU A 49 -15.13 18.32 -5.03
N VAL A 50 -16.42 18.49 -4.74
CA VAL A 50 -17.53 17.69 -5.28
C VAL A 50 -18.57 18.59 -5.95
N LEU A 51 -19.55 18.00 -6.65
CA LEU A 51 -20.72 18.72 -7.12
C LEU A 51 -21.74 18.85 -6.00
N ASP A 52 -22.52 19.94 -5.97
CA ASP A 52 -23.70 20.07 -5.12
C ASP A 52 -24.71 18.94 -5.38
N GLY A 53 -25.71 18.76 -4.50
CA GLY A 53 -26.67 17.67 -4.71
C GLY A 53 -27.66 17.87 -5.86
N CYS A 54 -27.59 19.00 -6.59
CA CYS A 54 -28.23 19.15 -7.90
C CYS A 54 -27.31 18.74 -9.06
N GLY A 55 -26.05 18.37 -8.79
CA GLY A 55 -25.05 17.99 -9.80
C GLY A 55 -24.50 19.17 -10.61
N CYS A 56 -24.55 20.38 -10.05
CA CYS A 56 -24.42 21.62 -10.80
C CYS A 56 -23.14 22.40 -10.46
N CYS A 57 -23.04 22.90 -9.22
CA CYS A 57 -21.91 23.74 -8.80
C CYS A 57 -20.86 22.95 -8.04
N ARG A 58 -19.58 23.30 -8.23
CA ARG A 58 -18.48 22.73 -7.44
C ARG A 58 -18.48 23.34 -6.04
N VAL A 59 -18.54 22.48 -5.03
CA VAL A 59 -18.57 22.84 -3.60
C VAL A 59 -17.55 21.98 -2.84
N CYS A 60 -17.10 22.47 -1.69
CA CYS A 60 -16.28 21.66 -0.79
C CYS A 60 -17.17 20.70 -0.03
N ALA A 61 -16.81 19.41 -0.06
CA ALA A 61 -17.62 18.38 0.56
C ALA A 61 -17.61 18.51 2.09
N LYS A 62 -18.78 18.28 2.69
CA LYS A 62 -18.93 18.29 4.15
C LYS A 62 -18.23 17.09 4.79
N GLN A 63 -17.58 17.33 5.92
CA GLN A 63 -16.74 16.35 6.62
C GLN A 63 -17.51 15.66 7.76
N LEU A 64 -16.93 14.61 8.34
CA LEU A 64 -17.58 13.80 9.39
C LEU A 64 -18.04 14.69 10.57
N GLY A 65 -19.31 14.58 10.95
CA GLY A 65 -19.92 15.38 12.01
C GLY A 65 -20.39 16.78 11.59
N GLU A 66 -20.12 17.23 10.36
CA GLU A 66 -20.62 18.51 9.85
C GLU A 66 -22.10 18.42 9.45
N LEU A 67 -22.80 19.56 9.51
CA LEU A 67 -24.16 19.68 9.02
C LEU A 67 -24.18 19.63 7.49
N CYS A 68 -25.06 18.81 6.96
CA CYS A 68 -25.26 18.61 5.53
C CYS A 68 -26.71 18.85 5.14
N THR A 69 -26.92 19.14 3.86
CA THR A 69 -28.24 19.35 3.27
C THR A 69 -28.30 18.63 1.92
N GLU A 70 -29.46 18.62 1.28
CA GLU A 70 -29.56 18.16 -0.11
C GLU A 70 -28.65 18.94 -1.08
N ARG A 71 -28.25 20.18 -0.77
CA ARG A 71 -27.35 20.97 -1.62
C ARG A 71 -25.90 20.92 -1.18
N ASP A 72 -25.65 20.60 0.08
CA ASP A 72 -24.33 20.51 0.68
C ASP A 72 -23.97 19.05 1.01
N PRO A 73 -23.44 18.29 0.03
CA PRO A 73 -23.17 16.87 0.21
C PRO A 73 -21.94 16.60 1.08
N CYS A 74 -21.96 15.47 1.77
CA CYS A 74 -20.83 14.93 2.52
C CYS A 74 -19.76 14.36 1.58
N ASP A 75 -18.53 14.22 2.08
CA ASP A 75 -17.36 13.74 1.31
C ASP A 75 -17.50 12.27 0.89
N PRO A 76 -17.82 12.00 -0.39
CA PRO A 76 -18.06 10.64 -0.85
C PRO A 76 -16.76 9.85 -0.96
N HIS A 77 -15.62 10.51 -1.19
CA HIS A 77 -14.30 9.86 -1.21
C HIS A 77 -13.86 9.40 0.18
N LYS A 78 -14.56 9.82 1.23
CA LYS A 78 -14.40 9.35 2.62
C LYS A 78 -15.53 8.43 3.08
N GLY A 79 -16.40 7.98 2.17
CA GLY A 79 -17.54 7.13 2.49
C GLY A 79 -18.60 7.79 3.38
N LEU A 80 -18.63 9.13 3.41
CA LEU A 80 -19.61 9.89 4.20
C LEU A 80 -20.92 10.03 3.44
N PHE A 81 -22.03 9.92 4.16
CA PHE A 81 -23.37 10.20 3.66
C PHE A 81 -24.09 11.13 4.64
N CYS A 82 -25.09 11.86 4.13
CA CYS A 82 -25.88 12.76 4.96
C CYS A 82 -27.00 11.97 5.66
N ASP A 83 -26.90 11.80 6.98
CA ASP A 83 -27.95 11.19 7.79
C ASP A 83 -28.92 12.27 8.30
N PHE A 84 -30.15 12.22 7.80
CA PHE A 84 -31.23 13.14 8.19
C PHE A 84 -31.98 12.67 9.45
N GLY A 85 -31.71 11.46 9.96
CA GLY A 85 -32.45 10.84 11.06
C GLY A 85 -33.89 10.47 10.68
N SER A 86 -34.80 10.41 11.67
CA SER A 86 -36.18 9.96 11.44
C SER A 86 -36.99 10.87 10.49
N PRO A 87 -37.93 10.32 9.69
CA PRO A 87 -38.44 10.95 8.45
C PRO A 87 -39.43 12.11 8.61
N ALA A 88 -39.45 12.81 9.74
CA ALA A 88 -40.35 13.94 9.95
C ALA A 88 -39.62 15.28 9.72
N ASN A 89 -39.71 15.81 8.49
CA ASN A 89 -39.42 17.22 8.13
C ASN A 89 -38.00 17.77 8.42
N ARG A 90 -36.94 16.95 8.45
CA ARG A 90 -35.57 17.48 8.57
C ARG A 90 -34.95 17.74 7.19
N LYS A 91 -34.65 19.02 6.90
CA LYS A 91 -33.90 19.47 5.70
C LYS A 91 -32.38 19.54 5.93
N ILE A 92 -31.95 19.29 7.16
CA ILE A 92 -30.56 19.37 7.60
C ILE A 92 -30.24 18.03 8.29
N GLY A 93 -29.21 17.36 7.81
CA GLY A 93 -28.66 16.14 8.40
C GLY A 93 -27.26 16.37 8.95
N VAL A 94 -26.63 15.30 9.39
CA VAL A 94 -25.22 15.27 9.82
C VAL A 94 -24.46 14.29 8.94
N CYS A 95 -23.25 14.65 8.53
CA CYS A 95 -22.39 13.75 7.78
C CYS A 95 -21.90 12.62 8.67
N THR A 96 -22.34 11.41 8.36
CA THR A 96 -21.96 10.17 9.05
C THR A 96 -21.24 9.26 8.07
N ALA A 97 -20.26 8.50 8.54
CA ALA A 97 -19.74 7.37 7.77
C ALA A 97 -20.82 6.29 7.73
N LYS A 98 -20.98 5.60 6.59
CA LYS A 98 -21.67 4.30 6.62
C LYS A 98 -20.94 3.44 7.63
N ASP A 99 -21.68 2.72 8.49
CA ASP A 99 -21.07 1.67 9.29
C ASP A 99 -20.35 0.74 8.33
N GLY A 100 -19.03 0.84 8.30
CA GLY A 100 -18.20 0.00 7.46
C GLY A 100 -18.45 -1.45 7.83
N ALA A 101 -18.34 -2.36 6.85
CA ALA A 101 -18.56 -3.78 7.12
C ALA A 101 -17.67 -4.22 8.29
N PRO A 102 -18.23 -4.93 9.30
CA PRO A 102 -17.42 -5.41 10.40
C PRO A 102 -16.47 -6.49 9.90
N CYS A 103 -15.28 -6.55 10.49
CA CYS A 103 -14.30 -7.59 10.21
C CYS A 103 -14.47 -8.73 11.20
N ILE A 104 -14.30 -9.97 10.75
CA ILE A 104 -14.23 -11.13 11.65
C ILE A 104 -12.79 -11.62 11.65
N PHE A 105 -12.11 -11.53 12.80
CA PHE A 105 -10.73 -11.95 12.95
C PHE A 105 -10.56 -12.80 14.21
N GLY A 106 -10.04 -14.01 14.06
CA GLY A 106 -9.87 -14.95 15.18
C GLY A 106 -11.17 -15.33 15.89
N GLY A 107 -12.32 -15.25 15.20
CA GLY A 107 -13.66 -15.48 15.78
C GLY A 107 -14.27 -14.27 16.49
N THR A 108 -13.54 -13.16 16.61
CA THR A 108 -14.03 -11.90 17.20
C THR A 108 -14.49 -10.95 16.10
N VAL A 109 -15.57 -10.21 16.35
CA VAL A 109 -16.12 -9.20 15.44
C VAL A 109 -15.56 -7.83 15.81
N TYR A 110 -14.91 -7.18 14.85
CA TYR A 110 -14.33 -5.83 14.97
C TYR A 110 -15.10 -4.85 14.08
N ARG A 111 -15.38 -3.65 14.57
CA ARG A 111 -16.04 -2.60 13.79
C ARG A 111 -15.07 -1.97 12.79
N SER A 112 -15.57 -1.45 11.67
CA SER A 112 -14.72 -0.67 10.77
C SER A 112 -14.13 0.56 11.50
N GLY A 113 -12.83 0.77 11.37
CA GLY A 113 -12.03 1.74 12.12
C GLY A 113 -11.46 1.20 13.44
N GLU A 114 -11.87 0.02 13.91
CA GLU A 114 -11.38 -0.56 15.16
C GLU A 114 -9.97 -1.14 14.99
N SER A 115 -9.04 -0.71 15.85
CA SER A 115 -7.68 -1.25 15.93
C SER A 115 -7.55 -2.24 17.07
N PHE A 116 -6.88 -3.36 16.80
CA PHE A 116 -6.63 -4.42 17.77
C PHE A 116 -5.24 -5.03 17.59
N GLN A 117 -4.68 -5.55 18.68
CA GLN A 117 -3.40 -6.23 18.63
C GLN A 117 -3.62 -7.73 18.49
N SER A 118 -3.35 -8.29 17.30
CA SER A 118 -3.55 -9.72 17.05
C SER A 118 -2.50 -10.60 17.75
N SER A 119 -1.32 -10.03 17.99
CA SER A 119 -0.27 -10.60 18.83
C SER A 119 0.70 -9.49 19.24
N CYS A 120 1.66 -9.80 20.13
CA CYS A 120 2.69 -8.81 20.47
C CYS A 120 3.49 -8.31 19.24
N LYS A 121 3.49 -9.07 18.13
CA LYS A 121 4.22 -8.75 16.88
C LYS A 121 3.42 -7.89 15.89
N TYR A 122 2.10 -7.75 16.05
CA TYR A 122 1.24 -7.13 15.03
C TYR A 122 0.16 -6.23 15.61
N GLN A 123 -0.01 -5.06 15.00
CA GLN A 123 -1.14 -4.18 15.23
C GLN A 123 -2.02 -4.15 13.99
N CYS A 124 -3.29 -4.51 14.15
CA CYS A 124 -4.27 -4.64 13.08
C CYS A 124 -5.35 -3.57 13.18
N THR A 125 -5.95 -3.23 12.05
CA THR A 125 -7.10 -2.33 11.95
C THR A 125 -8.12 -2.94 11.00
N CYS A 126 -9.38 -2.97 11.42
CA CYS A 126 -10.49 -3.30 10.55
C CYS A 126 -10.85 -2.08 9.69
N LEU A 127 -10.92 -2.27 8.38
CA LEU A 127 -11.31 -1.26 7.40
C LEU A 127 -12.31 -1.90 6.45
N ASP A 128 -13.59 -1.60 6.64
CA ASP A 128 -14.70 -1.96 5.76
C ASP A 128 -14.71 -3.45 5.35
N GLY A 129 -14.59 -4.33 6.34
CA GLY A 129 -14.63 -5.79 6.18
C GLY A 129 -13.26 -6.42 5.90
N ALA A 130 -12.22 -5.62 5.66
CA ALA A 130 -10.85 -6.08 5.48
C ALA A 130 -10.00 -5.76 6.72
N VAL A 131 -9.14 -6.70 7.12
CA VAL A 131 -8.19 -6.50 8.23
C VAL A 131 -6.82 -6.21 7.66
N GLY A 132 -6.28 -5.03 7.95
CA GLY A 132 -4.90 -4.66 7.65
C GLY A 132 -4.03 -4.73 8.91
N CYS A 133 -2.89 -5.41 8.86
CA CYS A 133 -1.97 -5.52 10.00
C CYS A 133 -0.59 -4.95 9.65
N MET A 134 -0.01 -4.20 10.59
CA MET A 134 1.36 -3.70 10.52
C MET A 134 2.25 -4.47 11.49
N PRO A 135 3.44 -4.92 11.07
CA PRO A 135 4.39 -5.56 11.96
C PRO A 135 4.98 -4.53 12.94
N LEU A 136 4.99 -4.89 14.22
CA LEU A 136 5.63 -4.14 15.30
C LEU A 136 7.11 -4.52 15.48
N CYS A 137 7.51 -5.68 14.94
CA CYS A 137 8.89 -6.16 14.95
C CYS A 137 9.64 -5.85 13.65
N SER A 138 10.96 -5.73 13.73
CA SER A 138 11.80 -5.63 12.53
C SER A 138 11.72 -6.92 11.70
N MET A 139 11.51 -6.74 10.40
CA MET A 139 11.50 -7.81 9.39
C MET A 139 12.78 -7.80 8.54
N ASP A 140 13.85 -7.19 9.07
CA ASP A 140 15.13 -7.08 8.38
C ASP A 140 15.80 -8.45 8.30
N VAL A 141 16.44 -8.72 7.16
CA VAL A 141 17.17 -9.96 6.88
C VAL A 141 18.66 -9.72 7.08
N ARG A 142 19.27 -10.45 8.02
CA ARG A 142 20.72 -10.46 8.20
C ARG A 142 21.33 -11.56 7.34
N LEU A 143 22.07 -11.16 6.32
CA LEU A 143 22.84 -12.06 5.49
C LEU A 143 24.18 -12.40 6.15
N PRO A 144 24.75 -13.59 5.87
CA PRO A 144 26.11 -13.92 6.29
C PRO A 144 27.12 -12.84 5.90
N SER A 145 27.87 -12.34 6.87
CA SER A 145 28.94 -11.35 6.72
C SER A 145 30.25 -11.86 7.35
N PRO A 146 31.42 -11.25 7.06
CA PRO A 146 32.67 -11.62 7.72
C PRO A 146 32.59 -11.58 9.25
N ASP A 147 31.91 -10.57 9.80
CA ASP A 147 31.73 -10.39 11.25
C ASP A 147 30.61 -11.27 11.85
N CYS A 148 29.79 -11.90 11.00
CA CYS A 148 28.68 -12.74 11.41
C CYS A 148 28.41 -13.80 10.32
N PRO A 149 29.23 -14.86 10.26
CA PRO A 149 29.16 -15.85 9.20
C PRO A 149 27.90 -16.72 9.29
N PHE A 150 27.37 -16.92 10.50
CA PHE A 150 26.17 -17.75 10.75
C PHE A 150 25.11 -16.95 11.52
N PRO A 151 24.44 -15.98 10.87
CA PRO A 151 23.35 -15.26 11.50
C PRO A 151 22.15 -16.19 11.68
N ARG A 152 21.59 -16.22 12.89
CA ARG A 152 20.38 -16.95 13.22
C ARG A 152 19.44 -16.05 14.00
N ARG A 153 18.16 -16.09 13.63
CA ARG A 153 17.12 -15.32 14.29
C ARG A 153 16.50 -16.17 15.40
N VAL A 154 16.52 -15.66 16.63
CA VAL A 154 16.18 -16.44 17.83
C VAL A 154 15.15 -15.71 18.69
N LYS A 155 14.19 -16.47 19.24
CA LYS A 155 13.23 -15.97 20.22
C LYS A 155 13.88 -15.97 21.60
N LEU A 156 14.17 -14.79 22.13
CA LEU A 156 14.69 -14.65 23.48
C LEU A 156 13.55 -14.70 24.51
N PRO A 157 13.75 -15.37 25.67
CA PRO A 157 12.76 -15.38 26.74
C PRO A 157 12.37 -13.96 27.18
N GLY A 158 11.08 -13.69 27.36
CA GLY A 158 10.57 -12.39 27.79
C GLY A 158 10.53 -11.28 26.74
N LYS A 159 11.19 -11.44 25.57
CA LYS A 159 11.11 -10.46 24.47
C LYS A 159 10.03 -10.84 23.47
N CYS A 160 9.29 -9.86 22.95
CA CYS A 160 8.29 -10.11 21.90
C CYS A 160 8.94 -10.43 20.54
N CYS A 161 9.89 -9.61 20.10
CA CYS A 161 10.55 -9.79 18.81
C CYS A 161 11.71 -10.78 18.91
N GLU A 162 11.99 -11.46 17.80
CA GLU A 162 13.21 -12.25 17.67
C GLU A 162 14.41 -11.32 17.43
N GLU A 163 15.58 -11.73 17.92
CA GLU A 163 16.83 -11.00 17.73
C GLU A 163 17.83 -11.83 16.93
N TRP A 164 18.76 -11.13 16.27
CA TRP A 164 19.84 -11.75 15.52
C TRP A 164 20.95 -12.16 16.48
N VAL A 165 21.28 -13.43 16.50
CA VAL A 165 22.48 -13.98 17.14
C VAL A 165 23.41 -14.50 16.05
N CYS A 166 24.70 -14.28 16.22
CA CYS A 166 25.73 -14.82 15.34
C CYS A 166 26.32 -16.05 16.03
N ASP A 167 26.01 -17.23 15.54
CA ASP A 167 26.59 -18.46 16.09
C ASP A 167 28.05 -18.58 15.63
N GLU A 168 28.92 -19.10 16.50
CA GLU A 168 30.30 -19.41 16.14
C GLU A 168 30.38 -20.67 15.26
N PRO A 169 31.36 -20.77 14.34
CA PRO A 169 31.58 -21.98 13.55
C PRO A 169 31.81 -23.19 14.47
N LYS A 170 30.97 -24.22 14.35
CA LYS A 170 31.07 -25.45 15.15
C LYS A 170 32.19 -26.42 14.72
N ASP A 171 33.05 -26.05 13.78
CA ASP A 171 34.23 -26.86 13.42
C ASP A 171 35.47 -26.34 14.14
N GLN A 172 35.69 -26.84 15.36
CA GLN A 172 37.03 -26.92 15.95
C GLN A 172 37.84 -27.98 15.19
N THR A 173 38.34 -27.65 14.00
CA THR A 173 39.54 -28.32 13.48
C THR A 173 40.76 -27.77 14.23
N VAL A 174 41.55 -28.67 14.81
CA VAL A 174 42.70 -28.47 15.70
C VAL A 174 43.93 -27.85 14.99
N VAL A 175 43.72 -26.79 14.21
CA VAL A 175 44.81 -25.96 13.71
C VAL A 175 44.39 -24.51 13.91
N GLY A 176 44.78 -23.95 15.05
CA GLY A 176 44.53 -22.54 15.34
C GLY A 176 45.17 -21.64 14.27
N PRO A 177 44.56 -20.52 13.91
CA PRO A 177 45.26 -19.50 13.16
C PRO A 177 46.27 -18.85 14.11
N ALA A 178 47.50 -19.37 14.09
CA ALA A 178 48.66 -18.58 14.45
C ALA A 178 48.69 -17.40 13.47
N LEU A 179 48.14 -16.26 13.90
CA LEU A 179 48.44 -14.87 13.52
C LEU A 179 47.19 -13.99 13.72
N ALA A 180 47.02 -13.49 14.94
CA ALA A 180 46.47 -12.17 15.16
C ALA A 180 47.07 -11.64 16.48
N ALA A 181 48.28 -11.12 16.38
CA ALA A 181 48.85 -10.29 17.42
C ALA A 181 47.87 -9.14 17.73
N TYR A 182 47.61 -8.94 19.02
CA TYR A 182 46.95 -7.78 19.59
C TYR A 182 47.26 -6.52 18.77
N ARG A 183 46.22 -5.94 18.15
CA ARG A 183 46.27 -4.57 17.66
C ARG A 183 45.48 -3.70 18.64
N LEU A 184 46.12 -2.59 19.00
CA LEU A 184 45.68 -1.51 19.86
C LEU A 184 44.20 -1.16 19.62
N GLU A 185 43.45 -0.91 20.70
CA GLU A 185 42.06 -0.44 20.64
C GLU A 185 41.92 0.73 19.66
N ASP A 186 41.20 0.51 18.56
CA ASP A 186 40.70 1.59 17.71
C ASP A 186 39.64 2.33 18.54
N THR A 187 39.99 3.55 18.93
CA THR A 187 39.09 4.56 19.48
C THR A 187 37.73 4.50 18.76
N PHE A 188 36.65 4.17 19.48
CA PHE A 188 35.26 4.14 18.98
C PHE A 188 34.75 5.57 18.65
N GLY A 189 35.45 6.27 17.76
CA GLY A 189 34.97 7.49 17.13
C GLY A 189 34.09 7.14 15.92
N PRO A 190 33.05 7.94 15.62
CA PRO A 190 32.31 7.77 14.37
C PRO A 190 33.27 7.90 13.18
N ASP A 191 33.12 7.00 12.19
CA ASP A 191 33.90 7.03 10.95
C ASP A 191 33.88 8.45 10.35
N PRO A 192 35.04 9.07 10.08
CA PRO A 192 35.12 10.43 9.52
C PRO A 192 34.31 10.61 8.24
N THR A 193 34.04 9.54 7.49
CA THR A 193 33.19 9.57 6.28
C THR A 193 31.70 9.75 6.59
N MET A 194 31.26 9.48 7.82
CA MET A 194 29.89 9.68 8.31
C MET A 194 29.65 11.09 8.85
N ILE A 195 30.69 11.91 8.96
CA ILE A 195 30.59 13.29 9.44
C ILE A 195 30.41 14.19 8.21
N ARG A 196 29.16 14.55 7.90
CA ARG A 196 28.89 15.70 7.03
C ARG A 196 29.02 16.97 7.85
N ALA A 197 29.27 18.09 7.18
CA ALA A 197 29.71 19.37 7.76
C ALA A 197 28.95 19.86 9.02
N ASN A 198 27.72 19.38 9.28
CA ASN A 198 26.92 19.76 10.44
C ASN A 198 26.25 18.58 11.20
N CYS A 199 26.50 17.31 10.85
CA CYS A 199 25.92 16.20 11.61
C CYS A 199 26.53 14.82 11.37
N LEU A 200 26.33 13.96 12.37
CA LEU A 200 26.62 12.54 12.28
C LEU A 200 25.53 11.85 11.46
N VAL A 201 25.88 11.41 10.26
CA VAL A 201 24.97 10.70 9.37
C VAL A 201 24.69 9.30 9.95
N GLN A 202 23.41 8.98 10.09
CA GLN A 202 22.87 7.69 10.49
C GLN A 202 21.92 7.25 9.38
N THR A 203 22.29 6.19 8.68
CA THR A 203 21.48 5.59 7.63
C THR A 203 21.30 4.12 7.95
N THR A 204 20.05 3.68 8.10
CA THR A 204 19.76 2.26 8.23
C THR A 204 19.92 1.57 6.89
N GLU A 205 20.15 0.26 6.94
CA GLU A 205 19.98 -0.59 5.76
C GLU A 205 18.53 -0.53 5.25
N TRP A 206 18.36 -0.91 3.98
CA TRP A 206 17.03 -1.06 3.40
C TRP A 206 16.32 -2.28 3.98
N SER A 207 15.04 -2.11 4.33
CA SER A 207 14.17 -3.21 4.71
C SER A 207 14.04 -4.24 3.59
N ALA A 208 13.67 -5.47 3.96
CA ALA A 208 13.21 -6.47 3.01
C ALA A 208 12.08 -5.92 2.12
N CYS A 209 11.94 -6.48 0.91
CA CYS A 209 10.87 -6.09 0.01
C CYS A 209 9.53 -6.57 0.58
N SER A 210 8.52 -5.71 0.57
CA SER A 210 7.19 -6.04 1.11
C SER A 210 6.47 -7.18 0.38
N LYS A 211 6.97 -7.61 -0.78
CA LYS A 211 6.49 -8.78 -1.52
C LYS A 211 7.66 -9.66 -1.94
N THR A 212 7.46 -10.98 -1.90
CA THR A 212 8.46 -11.97 -2.33
C THR A 212 8.50 -12.15 -3.85
N CYS A 213 7.42 -11.76 -4.55
CA CYS A 213 7.33 -11.63 -5.99
C CYS A 213 6.53 -10.38 -6.40
N GLY A 214 6.67 -9.95 -7.65
CA GLY A 214 5.98 -8.77 -8.17
C GLY A 214 6.53 -7.46 -7.59
N MET A 215 5.82 -6.36 -7.87
CA MET A 215 6.21 -5.05 -7.39
C MET A 215 5.77 -4.84 -5.94
N GLY A 216 6.73 -4.45 -5.10
CA GLY A 216 6.57 -4.13 -3.68
C GLY A 216 7.35 -2.88 -3.29
N ILE A 217 7.45 -2.63 -1.99
CA ILE A 217 8.08 -1.45 -1.40
C ILE A 217 9.17 -1.88 -0.41
N SER A 218 10.30 -1.18 -0.43
CA SER A 218 11.39 -1.30 0.54
C SER A 218 11.65 0.09 1.14
N THR A 219 11.87 0.15 2.45
CA THR A 219 12.01 1.43 3.19
C THR A 219 13.28 1.45 4.02
N ARG A 220 13.79 2.65 4.32
CA ARG A 220 14.88 2.87 5.27
C ARG A 220 14.66 4.19 5.99
N VAL A 221 15.38 4.41 7.08
CA VAL A 221 15.44 5.71 7.76
C VAL A 221 16.85 6.28 7.62
N THR A 222 16.94 7.56 7.28
CA THR A 222 18.22 8.25 7.14
C THR A 222 18.07 9.72 7.54
N ASN A 223 19.10 10.28 8.17
CA ASN A 223 19.24 11.72 8.36
C ASN A 223 20.17 12.35 7.31
N ASP A 224 20.51 11.62 6.23
CA ASP A 224 21.37 12.11 5.16
C ASP A 224 20.64 13.10 4.24
N ASN A 225 20.31 14.26 4.79
CA ASN A 225 19.70 15.38 4.08
C ASN A 225 20.29 16.71 4.58
N ALA A 226 20.03 17.79 3.83
CA ALA A 226 20.60 19.11 4.12
C ALA A 226 20.22 19.66 5.51
N SER A 227 19.10 19.21 6.07
CA SER A 227 18.60 19.65 7.39
C SER A 227 19.00 18.72 8.54
N CYS A 228 19.69 17.62 8.24
CA CYS A 228 20.02 16.52 9.12
C CYS A 228 18.88 16.02 10.01
N ARG A 229 17.69 15.87 9.42
CA ARG A 229 16.51 15.32 10.12
C ARG A 229 16.29 13.89 9.70
N LEU A 230 15.93 13.02 10.66
CA LEU A 230 15.56 11.64 10.35
C LEU A 230 14.31 11.63 9.46
N GLU A 231 14.45 11.02 8.29
CA GLU A 231 13.38 10.88 7.31
C GLU A 231 13.26 9.43 6.86
N LYS A 232 12.02 8.99 6.66
CA LYS A 232 11.73 7.69 6.07
C LYS A 232 11.81 7.78 4.55
N GLN A 233 12.76 7.08 3.96
CA GLN A 233 12.87 6.92 2.52
C GLN A 233 12.19 5.63 2.07
N SER A 234 11.55 5.69 0.91
CA SER A 234 10.85 4.55 0.29
C SER A 234 11.30 4.37 -1.16
N ARG A 235 11.46 3.12 -1.59
CA ARG A 235 11.76 2.75 -2.97
C ARG A 235 10.91 1.55 -3.41
N LEU A 236 10.62 1.47 -4.70
CA LEU A 236 10.03 0.29 -5.32
C LEU A 236 11.05 -0.86 -5.32
N CYS A 237 10.57 -2.08 -5.14
CA CYS A 237 11.40 -3.29 -5.21
C CYS A 237 10.66 -4.40 -5.96
N MET A 238 11.41 -5.26 -6.64
CA MET A 238 10.88 -6.46 -7.29
C MET A 238 11.91 -7.57 -7.17
N VAL A 239 11.68 -8.53 -6.27
CA VAL A 239 12.61 -9.63 -6.01
C VAL A 239 12.64 -10.60 -7.18
N ARG A 240 11.45 -10.93 -7.70
CA ARG A 240 11.22 -11.81 -8.86
C ARG A 240 9.84 -11.55 -9.48
N PRO A 241 9.59 -11.84 -10.76
CA PRO A 241 8.24 -11.90 -11.32
C PRO A 241 7.43 -13.03 -10.68
N CYS A 242 6.10 -12.88 -10.54
CA CYS A 242 5.26 -13.92 -9.93
C CYS A 242 4.96 -15.09 -10.89
N GLU A 243 4.85 -14.83 -12.19
CA GLU A 243 4.49 -15.82 -13.23
C GLU A 243 5.71 -16.49 -13.88
N ALA A 244 6.88 -16.42 -13.22
CA ALA A 244 8.08 -17.04 -13.77
C ALA A 244 8.24 -18.45 -13.20
N ASP A 245 8.25 -19.47 -14.06
CA ASP A 245 8.57 -20.87 -13.72
C ASP A 245 10.07 -21.01 -13.41
N LEU A 246 10.47 -20.45 -12.28
CA LEU A 246 11.87 -20.37 -11.85
C LEU A 246 12.42 -21.71 -11.36
N GLU A 247 11.54 -22.65 -10.99
CA GLU A 247 11.91 -23.99 -10.53
C GLU A 247 12.46 -24.85 -11.68
N GLU A 248 11.88 -24.75 -12.88
CA GLU A 248 12.34 -25.49 -14.06
C GLU A 248 13.76 -25.08 -14.49
N ASN A 249 14.16 -23.87 -14.11
CA ASN A 249 15.49 -23.34 -14.39
C ASN A 249 16.58 -23.90 -13.45
N ILE A 250 16.20 -24.69 -12.42
CA ILE A 250 17.17 -25.32 -11.52
C ILE A 250 17.90 -26.44 -12.27
N LYS A 251 19.23 -26.30 -12.39
CA LYS A 251 20.08 -27.32 -13.03
C LYS A 251 19.93 -28.65 -12.31
N LYS A 252 19.84 -29.75 -13.08
CA LYS A 252 19.82 -31.13 -12.54
C LYS A 252 20.90 -31.33 -11.47
N GLY A 253 20.51 -31.84 -10.31
CA GLY A 253 21.39 -32.07 -9.15
C GLY A 253 21.56 -30.87 -8.21
N LYS A 254 21.05 -29.68 -8.54
CA LYS A 254 20.99 -28.54 -7.61
C LYS A 254 19.59 -28.43 -7.00
N LYS A 255 19.50 -27.90 -5.79
CA LYS A 255 18.24 -27.59 -5.11
C LYS A 255 17.86 -26.11 -5.14
N CYS A 256 18.74 -25.26 -5.68
CA CYS A 256 18.58 -23.81 -5.71
C CYS A 256 19.11 -23.20 -7.00
N ILE A 257 18.44 -22.13 -7.44
CA ILE A 257 18.97 -21.19 -8.42
C ILE A 257 19.02 -19.79 -7.82
N ARG A 258 20.23 -19.24 -7.67
CA ARG A 258 20.41 -17.94 -7.00
C ARG A 258 19.98 -16.75 -7.85
N THR A 259 20.33 -16.78 -9.14
CA THR A 259 20.03 -15.71 -10.10
C THR A 259 19.67 -16.35 -11.43
N PRO A 260 18.38 -16.55 -11.71
CA PRO A 260 17.92 -17.07 -12.99
C PRO A 260 18.33 -16.14 -14.14
N LYS A 261 18.66 -16.73 -15.29
CA LYS A 261 18.99 -15.96 -16.48
C LYS A 261 17.69 -15.54 -17.16
N ILE A 262 17.29 -14.28 -16.98
CA ILE A 262 16.21 -13.68 -17.79
C ILE A 262 16.85 -13.08 -19.03
N SER A 263 16.52 -13.64 -20.20
CA SER A 263 17.14 -13.27 -21.48
C SER A 263 16.56 -12.00 -22.09
N LYS A 264 15.33 -11.63 -21.72
CA LYS A 264 14.59 -10.51 -22.32
C LYS A 264 14.56 -9.29 -21.39
N PRO A 265 14.89 -8.08 -21.88
CA PRO A 265 14.61 -6.83 -21.17
C PRO A 265 13.11 -6.71 -20.91
N ILE A 266 12.74 -6.20 -19.73
CA ILE A 266 11.34 -6.02 -19.34
C ILE A 266 11.02 -4.55 -19.14
N LYS A 267 9.73 -4.20 -19.26
CA LYS A 267 9.20 -2.96 -18.71
C LYS A 267 8.63 -3.24 -17.32
N PHE A 268 8.73 -2.25 -16.43
CA PHE A 268 8.10 -2.32 -15.13
C PHE A 268 6.72 -1.68 -15.19
N GLU A 269 5.78 -2.21 -14.43
CA GLU A 269 4.40 -1.72 -14.36
C GLU A 269 4.05 -1.33 -12.92
N LEU A 270 3.47 -0.15 -12.75
CA LEU A 270 3.04 0.39 -11.46
C LEU A 270 1.69 1.08 -11.66
N SER A 271 0.62 0.56 -11.05
CA SER A 271 -0.72 1.16 -11.06
C SER A 271 -1.20 1.55 -12.48
N GLY A 272 -1.02 0.66 -13.46
CA GLY A 272 -1.39 0.91 -14.86
C GLY A 272 -0.39 1.75 -15.67
N CYS A 273 0.65 2.32 -15.04
CA CYS A 273 1.71 3.05 -15.71
C CYS A 273 2.89 2.14 -16.05
N THR A 274 3.51 2.34 -17.21
CA THR A 274 4.61 1.50 -17.71
C THR A 274 5.92 2.26 -17.77
N SER A 275 7.04 1.60 -17.48
CA SER A 275 8.34 2.24 -17.57
C SER A 275 8.66 2.66 -19.00
N VAL A 276 9.18 3.88 -19.16
CA VAL A 276 9.51 4.44 -20.47
C VAL A 276 10.60 3.59 -21.15
N LYS A 277 11.63 3.24 -20.38
CA LYS A 277 12.76 2.41 -20.82
C LYS A 277 12.50 0.93 -20.49
N THR A 278 13.10 0.05 -21.27
CA THR A 278 13.22 -1.37 -20.93
C THR A 278 14.50 -1.59 -20.12
N TYR A 279 14.43 -2.52 -19.17
CA TYR A 279 15.53 -2.79 -18.25
C TYR A 279 15.93 -4.26 -18.30
N ARG A 280 17.23 -4.52 -18.35
CA ARG A 280 17.81 -5.85 -18.10
C ARG A 280 18.06 -6.01 -16.60
N ALA A 281 16.98 -6.17 -15.84
CA ALA A 281 17.04 -6.37 -14.40
C ALA A 281 17.46 -7.80 -14.05
N LYS A 282 18.18 -7.95 -12.94
CA LYS A 282 18.43 -9.27 -12.32
C LYS A 282 17.35 -9.53 -11.28
N PHE A 283 16.98 -10.79 -11.16
CA PHE A 283 16.02 -11.26 -10.16
C PHE A 283 16.65 -12.37 -9.33
N CYS A 284 16.13 -12.57 -8.12
CA CYS A 284 16.51 -13.69 -7.27
C CYS A 284 15.66 -14.90 -7.61
N GLY A 285 16.27 -16.08 -7.57
CA GLY A 285 15.57 -17.32 -7.87
C GLY A 285 14.94 -17.97 -6.65
N VAL A 286 14.73 -19.28 -6.78
CA VAL A 286 14.00 -20.13 -5.83
C VAL A 286 14.87 -21.31 -5.40
N CYS A 287 14.49 -21.91 -4.29
CA CYS A 287 15.08 -23.13 -3.74
C CYS A 287 13.98 -24.09 -3.34
N THR A 288 14.24 -25.40 -3.45
CA THR A 288 13.29 -26.47 -3.12
C THR A 288 13.64 -27.18 -1.81
N ASP A 289 14.66 -26.71 -1.09
CA ASP A 289 15.16 -27.32 0.15
C ASP A 289 14.92 -26.48 1.42
N GLY A 290 13.88 -25.64 1.39
CA GLY A 290 13.51 -24.78 2.52
C GLY A 290 14.37 -23.52 2.66
N ARG A 291 15.30 -23.27 1.73
CA ARG A 291 15.98 -21.98 1.63
C ARG A 291 15.14 -20.97 0.84
N CYS A 292 15.40 -19.70 1.04
CA CYS A 292 14.92 -18.62 0.19
C CYS A 292 16.12 -17.87 -0.38
N CYS A 293 15.95 -17.32 -1.58
CA CYS A 293 16.94 -16.42 -2.16
C CYS A 293 16.43 -14.98 -2.09
N THR A 294 17.21 -14.12 -1.45
CA THR A 294 16.89 -12.69 -1.25
C THR A 294 17.98 -11.80 -1.90
N PRO A 295 17.68 -10.52 -2.16
CA PRO A 295 18.66 -9.57 -2.67
C PRO A 295 19.82 -9.38 -1.68
N HIS A 296 21.07 -9.50 -2.15
CA HIS A 296 22.27 -9.30 -1.31
C HIS A 296 22.90 -7.94 -1.57
N ARG A 297 23.34 -7.66 -2.80
CA ARG A 297 23.81 -6.33 -3.19
C ARG A 297 22.79 -5.68 -4.11
N THR A 298 22.38 -4.47 -3.78
CA THR A 298 21.36 -3.72 -4.53
C THR A 298 21.83 -2.29 -4.78
N THR A 299 21.30 -1.66 -5.83
CA THR A 299 21.49 -0.24 -6.12
C THR A 299 20.14 0.41 -6.34
N THR A 300 19.92 1.62 -5.85
CA THR A 300 18.71 2.38 -6.14
C THR A 300 18.93 3.24 -7.38
N LEU A 301 18.06 3.12 -8.37
CA LEU A 301 18.07 3.99 -9.56
C LEU A 301 16.67 4.59 -9.76
N PRO A 302 16.57 5.85 -10.22
CA PRO A 302 15.29 6.41 -10.59
C PRO A 302 14.78 5.82 -11.91
N VAL A 303 13.50 5.47 -11.94
CA VAL A 303 12.78 4.92 -13.10
C VAL A 303 11.62 5.85 -13.43
N GLU A 304 11.47 6.17 -14.70
CA GLU A 304 10.39 6.98 -15.24
C GLU A 304 9.28 6.08 -15.77
N PHE A 305 8.05 6.35 -15.33
CA PHE A 305 6.83 5.67 -15.74
C PHE A 305 5.94 6.64 -16.49
N LYS A 306 5.37 6.18 -17.60
CA LYS A 306 4.35 6.90 -18.37
C LYS A 306 3.00 6.23 -18.15
N CYS A 307 2.02 7.02 -17.72
CA CYS A 307 0.66 6.58 -17.49
C CYS A 307 -0.20 6.73 -18.76
N PRO A 308 -1.36 6.04 -18.84
CA PRO A 308 -2.30 6.17 -19.96
C PRO A 308 -2.72 7.62 -20.22
N ASP A 309 -2.85 8.42 -19.16
CA ASP A 309 -3.25 9.83 -19.21
C ASP A 309 -2.15 10.77 -19.73
N GLY A 310 -0.99 10.23 -20.09
CA GLY A 310 0.16 10.99 -20.61
C GLY A 310 1.10 11.54 -19.53
N GLU A 311 0.72 11.47 -18.26
CA GLU A 311 1.57 11.87 -17.15
C GLU A 311 2.85 11.01 -17.05
N VAL A 312 3.96 11.65 -16.71
CA VAL A 312 5.25 10.98 -16.46
C VAL A 312 5.65 11.19 -15.02
N MET A 313 5.82 10.09 -14.29
CA MET A 313 6.28 10.11 -12.90
C MET A 313 7.62 9.40 -12.74
N LYS A 314 8.44 9.92 -11.82
CA LYS A 314 9.77 9.35 -11.50
C LYS A 314 9.70 8.69 -10.12
N LYS A 315 10.10 7.42 -10.04
CA LYS A 315 10.13 6.64 -8.79
C LYS A 315 11.49 6.01 -8.59
N ASN A 316 11.98 6.03 -7.36
CA ASN A 316 13.21 5.32 -6.99
C ASN A 316 12.93 3.82 -6.95
N MET A 317 13.76 3.02 -7.61
CA MET A 317 13.58 1.57 -7.72
C MET A 317 14.88 0.82 -7.38
N MET A 318 14.73 -0.32 -6.71
CA MET A 318 15.79 -1.25 -6.38
C MET A 318 16.18 -2.09 -7.60
N PHE A 319 17.46 -2.07 -7.95
CA PHE A 319 18.09 -2.94 -8.94
C PHE A 319 19.03 -3.93 -8.25
N ILE A 320 18.77 -5.22 -8.43
CA ILE A 320 19.53 -6.29 -7.81
C ILE A 320 20.85 -6.48 -8.57
N LYS A 321 21.97 -6.53 -7.87
CA LYS A 321 23.30 -6.86 -8.43
C LYS A 321 23.63 -8.33 -8.21
N THR A 322 23.39 -8.82 -7.00
CA THR A 322 23.60 -10.22 -6.58
C THR A 322 22.51 -10.64 -5.59
N CYS A 323 22.23 -11.95 -5.56
CA CYS A 323 21.35 -12.57 -4.57
C CYS A 323 22.16 -13.51 -3.67
N ALA A 324 21.61 -13.86 -2.51
CA ALA A 324 22.11 -14.88 -1.60
C ALA A 324 20.96 -15.80 -1.20
N CYS A 325 21.23 -17.10 -1.01
CA CYS A 325 20.23 -18.06 -0.57
C CYS A 325 20.58 -18.56 0.84
N HIS A 326 19.61 -18.53 1.74
CA HIS A 326 19.79 -18.80 3.17
C HIS A 326 18.50 -19.40 3.75
N TYR A 327 18.56 -19.91 4.98
CA TYR A 327 17.41 -20.45 5.70
C TYR A 327 16.61 -19.40 6.49
N ASN A 328 17.14 -18.18 6.64
CA ASN A 328 16.46 -17.12 7.39
C ASN A 328 15.45 -16.37 6.53
N CYS A 329 14.30 -16.97 6.23
CA CYS A 329 13.42 -16.42 5.22
C CYS A 329 12.51 -15.31 5.73
N PRO A 330 12.29 -14.26 4.91
CA PRO A 330 11.30 -13.24 5.24
C PRO A 330 9.92 -13.90 5.23
N GLY A 331 9.21 -13.85 6.36
CA GLY A 331 7.80 -14.28 6.45
C GLY A 331 7.54 -15.72 6.92
N ASP A 332 8.56 -16.55 7.13
CA ASP A 332 8.38 -18.00 7.43
C ASP A 332 7.58 -18.33 8.72
N ASN A 333 7.26 -17.34 9.55
CA ASN A 333 6.54 -17.52 10.80
C ASN A 333 5.15 -16.86 10.86
N ASP A 334 4.63 -16.26 9.78
CA ASP A 334 3.44 -15.41 9.86
C ASP A 334 2.27 -15.80 8.93
N ILE A 335 1.23 -16.35 9.57
CA ILE A 335 -0.12 -16.62 9.02
C ILE A 335 -0.69 -15.40 8.26
N PHE A 336 -0.29 -14.19 8.65
CA PHE A 336 -0.77 -12.93 8.07
C PHE A 336 -0.24 -12.60 6.67
N GLU A 337 0.93 -13.12 6.27
CA GLU A 337 1.41 -12.90 4.89
C GLU A 337 0.54 -13.66 3.88
N SER A 338 0.08 -14.87 4.23
CA SER A 338 -0.81 -15.66 3.35
C SER A 338 -2.16 -15.00 3.08
N LEU A 339 -2.64 -14.17 4.01
CA LEU A 339 -3.88 -13.39 3.89
C LEU A 339 -3.69 -12.11 3.05
N TYR A 340 -2.49 -11.51 3.04
CA TYR A 340 -2.18 -10.33 2.22
C TYR A 340 -2.18 -10.63 0.71
N TYR A 341 -1.94 -11.89 0.31
CA TYR A 341 -1.94 -12.30 -1.10
C TYR A 341 -3.33 -12.65 -1.65
N ARG A 342 -4.35 -12.80 -0.80
CA ARG A 342 -5.69 -13.20 -1.22
C ARG A 342 -6.61 -11.97 -1.32
N LYS A 343 -6.53 -11.30 -2.49
CA LYS A 343 -7.42 -10.24 -3.00
C LYS A 343 -7.34 -8.87 -2.31
N MET A 344 -6.56 -7.96 -2.91
CA MET A 344 -7.03 -6.60 -3.17
C MET A 344 -7.29 -6.47 -4.66
N TYR A 345 -8.41 -7.06 -5.11
CA TYR A 345 -9.05 -6.71 -6.38
C TYR A 345 -10.14 -5.71 -6.03
N GLY A 346 -10.05 -4.50 -6.60
CA GLY A 346 -11.02 -3.43 -6.40
C GLY A 346 -10.45 -2.34 -5.51
N ASP A 347 -9.87 -1.32 -6.14
CA ASP A 347 -10.02 0.10 -5.81
C ASP A 347 -8.94 0.90 -6.55
N MET A 348 -9.09 0.95 -7.87
CA MET A 348 -8.70 2.08 -8.72
C MET A 348 -9.74 2.15 -9.82
N ALA A 349 -10.86 2.80 -9.54
CA ALA A 349 -11.81 3.29 -10.53
C ALA A 349 -11.80 4.82 -10.43
#